data_AF-A0A6I6UPE0-F1
#
_entry.id   AF-A0A6I6UPE0-F1
#
_cell.length_a   1.000
_cell.length_b   1.000
_cell.length_c   1.000
_cell.angle_alpha   90.00
_cell.angle_beta   90.00
_cell.angle_gamma   90.00
#
_symmetry.space_group_name_H-M   'P 1'
#
loop_
_entity.id
_entity.type
_entity.pdbx_description
1 polymer ?
#
loop_
_entity_poly.entity_id
_entity_poly.type
_entity_poly.pdbx_seq_one_letter_code
_entity_poly.pdbx_strand_id
1 'polypeptide(L)'
;MSNIGVSLTHMSASLIFIGISFPLLLGKIRMNTYYGIRISKSFESDEAWYKINRYGALQMIVWSVPLFLIGIIVLFLPPFTETTEVILVFLPCMWLVPPVVRTFFYAKEL
;
A
#
# COMPACT_ATOMS: atom_id res chain seq x y z
N MET A 1 0.48 -7.57 -28.20
CA MET A 1 1.32 -6.98 -27.12
C MET A 1 1.16 -7.88 -25.90
N SER A 2 2.17 -8.06 -25.05
CA SER A 2 2.05 -8.92 -23.86
C SER A 2 1.69 -8.07 -22.63
N ASN A 3 0.91 -8.60 -21.69
CA ASN A 3 0.50 -7.88 -20.48
C ASN A 3 1.63 -7.71 -19.44
N ILE A 4 2.89 -7.90 -19.84
CA ILE A 4 4.07 -7.93 -18.97
C ILE A 4 4.23 -6.61 -18.24
N GLY A 5 4.05 -5.47 -18.93
CA GLY A 5 4.20 -4.15 -18.32
C GLY A 5 3.23 -3.91 -17.15
N VAL A 6 1.95 -4.26 -17.35
CA VAL A 6 0.92 -4.17 -16.32
C VAL A 6 1.24 -5.11 -15.15
N SER A 7 1.61 -6.36 -15.44
CA SER A 7 1.96 -7.36 -14.43
C SER A 7 3.13 -6.91 -13.56
N LEU A 8 4.24 -6.51 -14.17
CA LEU A 8 5.43 -6.03 -13.47
C LEU A 8 5.13 -4.80 -12.61
N THR A 9 4.27 -3.90 -13.07
CA THR A 9 3.86 -2.72 -12.29
C THR A 9 3.14 -3.13 -11.00
N HIS A 10 2.17 -4.04 -11.09
CA HIS A 10 1.39 -4.50 -9.92
C HIS A 10 2.26 -5.28 -8.93
N MET A 11 3.09 -6.20 -9.42
CA MET A 11 3.99 -7.00 -8.58
C MET A 11 5.05 -6.13 -7.91
N SER A 12 5.63 -5.17 -8.64
CA SER A 12 6.66 -4.28 -8.07
C SER A 12 6.06 -3.31 -7.06
N ALA A 13 4.92 -2.70 -7.36
CA ALA A 13 4.24 -1.79 -6.45
C ALA A 13 3.87 -2.48 -5.12
N SER A 14 3.28 -3.68 -5.19
CA SER A 14 2.92 -4.46 -4.00
C SER A 14 4.14 -4.86 -3.16
N LEU A 15 5.23 -5.31 -3.79
CA LEU A 15 6.48 -5.62 -3.07
C LEU A 15 7.09 -4.37 -2.41
N ILE A 16 7.08 -3.22 -3.09
CA ILE A 16 7.53 -1.95 -2.51
C ILE A 16 6.66 -1.59 -1.30
N PHE A 17 5.33 -1.65 -1.44
CA PHE A 17 4.40 -1.35 -0.35
C PHE A 17 4.58 -2.25 0.86
N ILE A 18 4.81 -3.55 0.66
CA ILE A 18 5.14 -4.49 1.73
C ILE A 18 6.47 -4.11 2.38
N GLY A 19 7.52 -3.90 1.57
CA GLY A 19 8.86 -3.57 2.03
C GLY A 19 8.89 -2.30 2.89
N ILE A 20 8.25 -1.23 2.44
CA ILE A 20 8.16 0.03 3.20
C ILE A 20 7.21 -0.07 4.41
N SER A 21 6.36 -1.07 4.50
CA SER A 21 5.47 -1.25 5.65
C SER A 21 6.13 -2.08 6.76
N PHE A 22 7.09 -2.92 6.41
CA PHE A 22 7.70 -3.87 7.34
C PHE A 22 8.39 -3.21 8.55
N PRO A 23 9.22 -2.15 8.40
CA PRO A 23 9.83 -1.47 9.55
C PRO A 23 8.80 -0.82 10.50
N LEU A 24 7.70 -0.29 9.93
CA LEU A 24 6.60 0.33 10.67
C LEU A 24 5.82 -0.72 11.47
N LEU A 25 5.51 -1.87 10.86
CA LEU A 25 4.83 -2.98 11.52
C LEU A 25 5.63 -3.50 12.73
N LEU A 26 6.96 -3.59 12.60
CA LEU A 26 7.84 -4.01 13.68
C LEU A 26 8.00 -2.93 14.78
N GLY A 27 7.53 -1.69 14.55
CA GLY A 27 7.74 -0.57 15.47
C GLY A 27 9.21 -0.15 15.58
N LYS A 28 10.00 -0.32 14.51
CA LYS A 28 11.43 0.05 14.49
C LYS A 28 11.67 1.53 14.21
N ILE A 29 10.64 2.23 13.77
CA ILE A 29 10.72 3.63 13.32
C ILE A 29 10.22 4.53 14.43
N ARG A 30 11.12 5.34 15.00
CA ARG A 30 10.77 6.40 15.96
C ARG A 30 9.96 7.51 15.28
N MET A 31 9.21 8.25 16.08
CA MET A 31 8.44 9.41 15.62
C MET A 31 9.32 10.39 14.84
N ASN A 32 8.91 10.71 13.62
CA ASN A 32 9.66 11.56 12.71
C ASN A 32 8.74 12.20 11.65
N THR A 33 9.26 13.21 10.95
CA THR A 33 8.50 13.99 9.97
C THR A 33 8.62 13.48 8.53
N TYR A 34 9.41 12.44 8.26
CA TYR A 34 9.72 11.98 6.89
C TYR A 34 9.04 10.68 6.49
N TYR A 35 8.86 9.75 7.44
CA TYR A 35 8.51 8.37 7.15
C TYR A 35 7.51 7.81 8.17
N GLY A 36 6.48 7.13 7.65
CA GLY A 36 5.33 6.64 8.39
C GLY A 36 4.04 7.39 8.06
N ILE A 37 2.99 7.09 8.81
CA ILE A 37 1.67 7.72 8.72
C ILE A 37 1.71 8.98 9.58
N ARG A 38 1.72 10.14 8.92
CA ARG A 38 2.01 11.45 9.49
C ARG A 38 0.76 12.33 9.54
N ILE A 39 -0.28 11.82 10.20
CA ILE A 39 -1.46 12.61 10.53
C ILE A 39 -1.26 13.26 11.90
N SER A 40 -1.99 14.34 12.21
CA SER A 40 -1.83 15.08 13.49
C SER A 40 -1.87 14.16 14.70
N LYS A 41 -2.78 13.17 14.68
CA LYS A 41 -2.93 12.15 15.72
C LYS A 41 -1.65 11.33 15.98
N SER A 42 -0.90 11.01 14.94
CA SER A 42 0.35 10.24 15.06
C SER A 42 1.42 10.95 15.88
N PHE A 43 1.34 12.28 16.00
CA PHE A 43 2.32 13.10 16.71
C PHE A 43 1.91 13.46 18.14
N GLU A 44 0.75 12.98 18.62
CA GLU A 44 0.29 13.27 19.98
C GLU A 44 1.12 12.56 21.06
N SER A 45 1.65 11.37 20.76
CA SER A 45 2.51 10.60 21.66
C SER A 45 3.25 9.50 20.91
N ASP A 46 4.34 8.97 21.50
CA ASP A 46 5.02 7.77 20.97
C ASP A 46 4.06 6.56 20.89
N GLU A 47 3.13 6.43 21.85
CA GLU A 47 2.13 5.37 21.83
C GLU A 47 1.19 5.49 20.62
N ALA A 48 0.68 6.70 20.36
CA ALA A 48 -0.15 6.97 19.19
C ALA A 48 0.62 6.72 17.89
N TRP A 49 1.87 7.17 17.83
CA TRP A 49 2.77 6.93 16.71
C TRP A 49 2.88 5.45 16.38
N TYR A 50 3.23 4.60 17.35
CA TYR A 50 3.41 3.17 17.11
C TYR A 50 2.09 2.46 16.81
N LYS A 51 0.98 2.79 17.50
CA LYS A 51 -0.33 2.18 17.23
C LYS A 51 -0.79 2.45 15.80
N ILE A 52 -0.78 3.72 15.39
CA ILE A 52 -1.25 4.14 14.05
C ILE A 52 -0.34 3.57 12.95
N ASN A 53 0.99 3.67 13.11
CA ASN A 53 1.93 3.16 12.12
C ASN A 53 1.88 1.63 11.99
N ARG A 54 1.74 0.89 13.09
CA ARG A 54 1.58 -0.57 13.03
C ARG A 54 0.28 -0.97 12.34
N TYR A 55 -0.83 -0.33 12.70
CA TYR A 55 -2.12 -0.61 12.08
C TYR A 55 -2.09 -0.32 10.59
N GLY A 56 -1.63 0.86 10.18
CA GLY A 56 -1.62 1.21 8.78
C GLY A 56 -0.59 0.45 7.95
N ALA A 57 0.54 0.05 8.55
CA ALA A 57 1.48 -0.89 7.92
C ALA A 57 0.81 -2.25 7.67
N LEU A 58 0.06 -2.77 8.64
CA LEU A 58 -0.70 -4.01 8.47
C LEU A 58 -1.75 -3.86 7.34
N GLN A 59 -2.48 -2.74 7.30
CA GLN A 59 -3.42 -2.48 6.21
C GLN A 59 -2.72 -2.47 4.85
N MET A 60 -1.63 -1.74 4.71
CA MET A 60 -0.85 -1.68 3.46
C MET A 60 -0.38 -3.07 3.02
N ILE A 61 0.13 -3.90 3.93
CA ILE A 61 0.55 -5.27 3.62
C ILE A 61 -0.63 -6.12 3.16
N VAL A 62 -1.73 -6.13 3.93
CA VAL A 62 -2.93 -6.93 3.62
C VAL A 62 -3.50 -6.55 2.25
N TRP A 63 -3.57 -5.25 1.92
CA TRP A 63 -4.07 -4.77 0.63
C TRP A 63 -3.07 -4.95 -0.52
N SER A 64 -1.77 -5.12 -0.23
CA SER A 64 -0.76 -5.40 -1.26
C SER A 64 -0.78 -6.86 -1.75
N VAL A 65 -1.23 -7.80 -0.92
CA VAL A 65 -1.36 -9.23 -1.31
C VAL A 65 -2.29 -9.42 -2.51
N PRO A 66 -3.55 -8.95 -2.51
CA PRO A 66 -4.42 -9.10 -3.68
C PRO A 66 -3.88 -8.34 -4.90
N LEU A 67 -3.22 -7.19 -4.71
CA LEU A 67 -2.58 -6.46 -5.82
C LEU A 67 -1.47 -7.28 -6.48
N PHE A 68 -0.64 -7.96 -5.68
CA PHE A 68 0.39 -8.87 -6.19
C PHE A 68 -0.23 -10.04 -6.96
N LEU A 69 -1.29 -10.65 -6.42
CA LEU A 69 -2.01 -11.75 -7.08
C LEU A 69 -2.64 -11.30 -8.40
N ILE A 70 -3.20 -10.09 -8.47
CA ILE A 70 -3.69 -9.51 -9.73
C ILE A 70 -2.54 -9.41 -10.74
N GLY A 71 -1.36 -8.96 -10.32
CA GLY A 71 -0.17 -8.92 -11.18
C GLY A 71 0.17 -10.28 -11.77
N ILE A 72 0.08 -11.36 -11.00
CA ILE A 72 0.30 -12.74 -11.49
C ILE A 72 -0.81 -13.13 -12.47
N ILE A 73 -2.08 -12.91 -12.13
CA ILE A 73 -3.23 -13.29 -12.97
C ILE A 73 -3.16 -12.63 -14.35
N VAL A 74 -2.75 -11.35 -14.40
CA VAL A 74 -2.63 -10.56 -15.63
C VAL A 74 -1.72 -11.21 -16.68
N LEU A 75 -0.71 -11.98 -16.27
CA LEU A 75 0.18 -12.71 -17.19
C LEU A 75 -0.55 -13.76 -18.02
N PHE A 76 -1.67 -14.28 -17.53
CA PHE A 76 -2.42 -15.37 -18.15
C PHE A 76 -3.67 -14.88 -18.90
N LEU A 77 -3.91 -13.56 -18.93
CA LEU A 77 -5.04 -12.96 -19.63
C LEU A 77 -4.68 -12.63 -21.09
N PRO A 78 -5.68 -12.54 -21.99
CA PRO A 78 -5.47 -12.01 -23.33
C PRO A 78 -4.84 -10.62 -23.30
N PRO A 79 -4.07 -10.25 -24.34
CA PRO A 79 -3.53 -8.91 -24.50
C PRO A 79 -4.57 -7.81 -24.32
N PHE A 80 -4.26 -6.85 -23.46
CA PHE A 80 -5.09 -5.68 -23.27
C PHE A 80 -4.96 -4.70 -24.44
N THR A 81 -5.98 -3.84 -24.60
CA THR A 81 -5.87 -2.68 -25.48
C THR A 81 -4.99 -1.61 -24.82
N GLU A 82 -4.38 -0.74 -25.62
CA GLU A 82 -3.53 0.36 -25.11
C GLU A 82 -4.25 1.19 -24.03
N THR A 83 -5.52 1.55 -24.27
CA THR A 83 -6.35 2.29 -23.30
C THR A 83 -6.50 1.52 -21.98
N THR A 84 -6.73 0.21 -22.05
CA THR A 84 -6.86 -0.64 -20.86
C THR A 84 -5.53 -0.75 -20.11
N GLU A 85 -4.40 -0.90 -20.81
CA GLU A 85 -3.08 -0.95 -20.18
C GLU A 85 -2.78 0.35 -19.41
N VAL A 86 -3.03 1.51 -20.02
CA VAL A 86 -2.83 2.81 -19.37
C VAL A 86 -3.65 2.93 -18.09
N ILE A 87 -4.92 2.54 -18.12
CA ILE A 87 -5.79 2.57 -16.93
C ILE A 87 -5.24 1.66 -15.84
N LEU A 88 -4.84 0.43 -16.19
CA LEU A 88 -4.37 -0.56 -15.22
C LEU A 88 -3.02 -0.20 -14.60
N VAL A 89 -2.13 0.50 -15.33
CA VAL A 89 -0.85 0.97 -14.77
C VAL A 89 -1.05 1.91 -13.58
N PHE A 90 -2.13 2.70 -13.55
CA PHE A 90 -2.45 3.59 -12.42
C PHE A 90 -3.30 2.93 -11.32
N LEU A 91 -3.77 1.70 -11.51
CA LEU A 91 -4.59 1.00 -10.53
C LEU A 91 -3.94 0.90 -9.14
N PRO A 92 -2.62 0.63 -9.00
CA PRO A 92 -1.96 0.61 -7.69
C PRO A 92 -2.16 1.89 -6.86
N CYS A 93 -2.24 3.07 -7.50
CA CYS A 93 -2.47 4.34 -6.80
C CYS A 93 -3.86 4.39 -6.16
N MET A 94 -4.88 3.94 -6.90
CA MET A 94 -6.26 3.87 -6.40
C MET A 94 -6.42 2.76 -5.36
N TRP A 95 -5.65 1.69 -5.48
CA TRP A 95 -5.64 0.57 -4.54
C TRP A 95 -5.14 0.94 -3.14
N LEU A 96 -4.50 2.11 -2.98
CA LEU A 96 -4.08 2.66 -1.68
C LEU A 96 -5.23 3.31 -0.90
N VAL A 97 -6.37 3.59 -1.54
CA VAL A 97 -7.47 4.29 -0.88
C VAL A 97 -8.01 3.50 0.33
N PRO A 98 -8.36 2.20 0.21
CA PRO A 98 -8.84 1.43 1.35
C PRO A 98 -7.88 1.40 2.57
N PRO A 99 -6.58 1.07 2.45
CA PRO A 99 -5.69 1.05 3.61
C PRO A 99 -5.52 2.44 4.24
N VAL A 100 -5.46 3.51 3.44
CA VAL A 100 -5.36 4.89 3.95
C VAL A 100 -6.63 5.28 4.72
N VAL A 101 -7.80 5.05 4.14
CA VAL A 101 -9.09 5.38 4.76
C VAL A 101 -9.28 4.61 6.07
N ARG A 102 -9.00 3.31 6.08
CA ARG A 102 -9.09 2.49 7.31
C ARG A 102 -8.15 2.99 8.40
N THR A 103 -6.92 3.34 8.03
CA THR A 103 -5.94 3.89 8.97
C THR A 103 -6.39 5.23 9.54
N PHE A 104 -6.99 6.08 8.71
CA PHE A 104 -7.50 7.37 9.15
C PHE A 104 -8.66 7.24 10.14
N PHE A 105 -9.60 6.32 9.88
CA PHE A 105 -10.69 6.04 10.84
C PHE A 105 -10.16 5.44 12.14
N TYR A 106 -9.24 4.46 12.06
CA TYR A 106 -8.59 3.90 13.24
C TYR A 106 -7.91 4.97 14.10
N ALA A 107 -7.22 5.93 13.49
CA ALA A 107 -6.57 7.00 14.21
C ALA A 107 -7.56 7.97 14.88
N LYS A 108 -8.73 8.19 14.29
CA LYS A 108 -9.78 9.04 14.89
C LYS A 108 -10.39 8.42 16.15
N GLU A 109 -10.37 7.10 16.26
CA GLU A 109 -10.89 6.35 17.41
C GLU A 109 -9.87 6.20 18.54
N LEU A 110 -8.61 6.63 18.32
CA LEU A 110 -7.51 6.56 19.28
C LEU A 110 -7.50 7.75 20.24
#